data_AF-A0A4Y6PU83-F1
#
_entry.id   AF-A0A4Y6PU83-F1
#
_cell.length_a   1.000
_cell.length_b   1.000
_cell.length_c   1.000
_cell.angle_alpha   90.00
_cell.angle_beta   90.00
_cell.angle_gamma   90.00
#
_symmetry.space_group_name_H-M   'P 1'
#
loop_
_entity.id
_entity.type
_entity.pdbx_description
1 polymer ?
#
loop_
_entity_poly.entity_id
_entity_poly.type
_entity_poly.pdbx_seq_one_letter_code
_entity_poly.pdbx_strand_id
1 'polypeptide(L)'
;MSNRVIDFKRDEWHTREKLSELLGISVRTLYRRIDDGEIEVKETPEGKRYRVAPQRPEGREEEVATAATAVPDGKIDTDDKPVTGVANELVALIREQLDQVSELRQNRGRLEAELDASQNDVTRAVTYVTDLEEELDRLDEERAELREALQEERGRRLELEEKYDQLRSELQIVTGARAKYHLERGRREQAEQKCEELRGELTHLHRELEKLSHKLDDEQQRRLKLALGSLSLEIRKGSDDNGSDDEG
;
A
#
# COMPACT_ATOMS: atom_id res chain seq x y z
N MET A 1 -3.77 6.64 -29.17
CA MET A 1 -3.63 7.43 -27.93
C MET A 1 -4.43 8.72 -28.12
N SER A 2 -5.44 8.94 -27.29
CA SER A 2 -6.40 10.04 -27.44
C SER A 2 -5.76 11.39 -27.13
N ASN A 3 -5.58 12.24 -28.14
CA ASN A 3 -5.26 13.66 -27.96
C ASN A 3 -6.47 14.38 -27.37
N ARG A 4 -6.53 14.46 -26.04
CA ARG A 4 -7.44 15.37 -25.34
C ARG A 4 -6.90 16.79 -25.55
N VAL A 5 -7.55 17.54 -26.43
CA VAL A 5 -7.34 18.99 -26.54
C VAL A 5 -7.93 19.60 -25.28
N ILE A 6 -7.08 19.85 -24.29
CA ILE A 6 -7.45 20.59 -23.08
C ILE A 6 -7.32 22.06 -23.41
N ASP A 7 -8.43 22.80 -23.38
CA ASP A 7 -8.45 24.25 -23.57
C ASP A 7 -7.54 24.92 -22.53
N PHE A 8 -6.38 25.40 -22.98
CA PHE A 8 -5.37 26.02 -22.14
C PHE A 8 -5.67 27.51 -21.94
N LYS A 9 -6.18 27.87 -20.75
CA LYS A 9 -6.30 29.26 -20.33
C LYS A 9 -5.01 29.70 -19.65
N ARG A 10 -4.25 30.60 -20.31
CA ARG A 10 -2.93 31.07 -19.85
C ARG A 10 -2.94 31.76 -18.47
N ASP A 11 -4.09 32.26 -18.03
CA ASP A 11 -4.20 33.08 -16.82
C ASP A 11 -4.53 32.28 -15.54
N GLU A 12 -4.75 30.96 -15.65
CA GLU A 12 -5.13 30.11 -14.51
C GLU A 12 -3.90 29.57 -13.75
N TRP A 13 -4.04 29.50 -12.43
CA TRP A 13 -3.01 28.97 -11.53
C TRP A 13 -3.13 27.45 -11.40
N HIS A 14 -2.14 26.73 -11.88
CA HIS A 14 -2.13 25.26 -11.92
C HIS A 14 -1.13 24.66 -10.93
N THR A 15 -1.32 23.40 -10.56
CA THR A 15 -0.25 22.63 -9.89
C THR A 15 0.87 22.32 -10.89
N ARG A 16 2.05 21.99 -10.39
CA ARG A 16 3.23 21.68 -11.21
C ARG A 16 2.94 20.60 -12.25
N GLU A 17 2.34 19.50 -11.80
CA GLU A 17 2.01 18.33 -12.63
C GLU A 17 0.99 18.71 -13.71
N LYS A 18 0.02 19.57 -13.35
CA LYS A 18 -1.01 19.99 -14.28
C LYS A 18 -0.46 20.96 -15.33
N LEU A 19 0.41 21.87 -14.95
CA LEU A 19 1.03 22.81 -15.88
C LEU A 19 2.00 22.10 -16.84
N SER A 20 2.75 21.10 -16.37
CA SER A 20 3.60 20.27 -17.25
C SER A 20 2.79 19.49 -18.28
N GLU A 21 1.64 18.93 -17.87
CA GLU A 21 0.73 18.22 -18.77
C GLU A 21 0.11 19.18 -19.80
N LEU A 22 -0.31 20.37 -19.37
CA LEU A 22 -0.91 21.38 -20.24
C LEU A 22 0.07 21.94 -21.28
N LEU A 23 1.33 22.16 -20.89
CA LEU A 23 2.37 22.66 -21.79
C LEU A 23 3.03 21.56 -22.63
N GLY A 24 2.75 20.28 -22.35
CA GLY A 24 3.40 19.15 -23.01
C GLY A 24 4.91 19.09 -22.77
N ILE A 25 5.39 19.62 -21.65
CA ILE A 25 6.81 19.68 -21.30
C ILE A 25 7.10 18.83 -20.07
N SER A 26 8.35 18.39 -19.92
CA SER A 26 8.78 17.71 -18.69
C SER A 26 8.77 18.67 -17.50
N VAL A 27 8.61 18.13 -16.29
CA VAL A 27 8.71 18.92 -15.04
C VAL A 27 10.08 19.60 -14.92
N ARG A 28 11.16 18.97 -15.40
CA ARG A 28 12.51 19.57 -15.43
C ARG A 28 12.58 20.81 -16.33
N THR A 29 11.93 20.75 -17.50
CA THR A 29 11.81 21.89 -18.42
C THR A 29 10.97 23.01 -17.81
N LEU A 30 9.95 22.66 -17.02
CA LEU A 30 9.12 23.62 -16.32
C LEU A 30 9.93 24.41 -15.28
N TYR A 31 10.84 23.78 -14.54
CA TYR A 31 11.74 24.50 -13.62
C TYR A 31 12.68 25.47 -14.33
N ARG A 32 13.28 25.07 -15.46
CA ARG A 32 14.10 26.00 -16.26
C ARG A 32 13.31 27.24 -16.67
N ARG A 33 12.06 27.07 -17.10
CA ARG A 33 11.19 28.19 -17.48
C ARG A 33 10.76 29.07 -16.32
N ILE A 34 10.79 28.57 -15.08
CA ILE A 34 10.62 29.41 -13.89
C ILE A 34 11.87 30.28 -13.71
N ASP A 35 13.06 29.70 -13.84
CA ASP A 35 14.33 30.43 -13.70
C ASP A 35 14.50 31.48 -14.80
N ASP A 36 14.03 31.17 -16.02
CA ASP A 36 14.01 32.07 -17.18
C ASP A 36 12.92 33.17 -17.07
N GLY A 37 12.08 33.14 -16.01
CA GLY A 37 11.02 34.11 -15.78
C GLY A 37 9.80 33.96 -16.69
N GLU A 38 9.69 32.87 -17.46
CA GLU A 38 8.54 32.57 -18.33
C GLU A 38 7.33 32.02 -17.54
N ILE A 39 7.55 31.52 -16.32
CA ILE A 39 6.52 30.95 -15.45
C ILE A 39 6.55 31.64 -14.09
N GLU A 40 5.40 32.16 -13.66
CA GLU A 40 5.24 32.76 -12.33
C GLU A 40 4.90 31.69 -11.29
N VAL A 41 5.44 31.86 -10.08
CA VAL A 41 5.19 30.99 -8.93
C VAL A 41 4.48 31.78 -7.82
N LYS A 42 3.42 31.20 -7.26
CA LYS A 42 2.72 31.74 -6.09
C LYS A 42 2.57 30.68 -5.03
N GLU A 43 2.90 31.04 -3.79
CA GLU A 43 2.68 30.19 -2.62
C GLU A 43 1.25 30.38 -2.10
N THR A 44 0.51 29.28 -1.96
CA THR A 44 -0.82 29.27 -1.34
C THR A 44 -0.81 28.32 -0.13
N PRO A 45 -1.82 28.39 0.76
CA PRO A 45 -1.93 27.46 1.88
C PRO A 45 -2.00 25.97 1.48
N GLU A 46 -2.34 25.70 0.21
CA GLU A 46 -2.41 24.36 -0.38
C GLU A 46 -1.11 23.94 -1.10
N GLY A 47 -0.10 24.82 -1.17
CA GLY A 47 1.18 24.57 -1.84
C GLY A 47 1.50 25.57 -2.96
N LYS A 48 2.57 25.28 -3.71
CA LYS A 48 3.03 26.15 -4.81
C LYS A 48 2.14 25.97 -6.05
N ARG A 49 1.68 27.09 -6.62
CA ARG A 49 0.91 27.16 -7.86
C ARG A 49 1.72 27.91 -8.92
N TYR A 50 1.51 27.55 -10.18
CA TYR A 50 2.30 27.98 -11.33
C TYR A 50 1.38 28.48 -12.45
N ARG A 51 1.79 29.54 -13.16
CA ARG A 51 1.12 30.01 -14.38
C ARG A 51 2.14 30.57 -15.39
N VAL A 52 1.77 30.63 -16.67
CA VAL A 52 2.63 31.25 -17.69
C VAL A 52 2.60 32.77 -17.52
N ALA A 53 3.78 33.39 -17.50
CA ALA A 53 3.88 34.84 -17.38
C ALA A 53 3.26 35.51 -18.63
N PRO A 54 2.50 36.60 -18.46
CA PRO A 54 2.07 37.41 -19.59
C PRO A 54 3.32 38.00 -20.27
N GLN A 55 3.48 37.80 -21.57
CA GLN A 55 4.64 38.30 -22.32
C GLN A 55 4.84 39.80 -22.05
N ARG A 56 6.01 40.16 -21.52
CA ARG A 56 6.44 41.55 -21.36
C ARG A 56 6.63 42.12 -22.77
N PRO A 57 6.01 43.26 -23.15
CA PRO A 57 6.30 43.88 -24.42
C PRO A 57 7.78 44.30 -24.43
N GLU A 58 8.55 43.71 -25.34
CA GLU A 58 9.94 44.09 -25.64
C GLU A 58 9.94 45.56 -26.08
N GLY A 59 10.68 46.39 -25.34
CA GLY A 59 10.77 47.81 -25.62
C GLY A 59 11.61 48.55 -24.60
N ARG A 60 12.94 48.40 -24.70
CA ARG A 60 13.88 49.50 -24.41
C ARG A 60 15.25 49.20 -24.99
N GLU A 61 15.54 49.90 -26.09
CA GLU A 61 16.86 50.09 -26.67
C GLU A 61 17.76 50.77 -25.60
N GLU A 62 18.91 50.17 -25.32
CA GLU A 62 20.00 50.88 -24.62
C GLU A 62 20.63 51.87 -25.61
N GLU A 63 20.47 53.16 -25.29
CA GLU A 63 21.15 54.28 -25.93
C GLU A 63 22.67 54.05 -25.94
N VAL A 64 23.21 53.84 -27.14
CA VAL A 64 24.63 54.01 -27.42
C VAL A 64 24.95 55.50 -27.32
N ALA A 65 25.44 55.94 -26.16
CA ALA A 65 25.99 57.28 -25.99
C ALA A 65 27.32 57.38 -26.75
N THR A 66 27.27 57.81 -28.01
CA THR A 66 28.42 58.32 -28.76
C THR A 66 28.79 59.70 -28.20
N ALA A 67 29.75 59.74 -27.27
CA ALA A 67 30.42 60.97 -26.89
C ALA A 67 31.34 61.41 -28.04
N ALA A 68 30.86 62.34 -28.86
CA ALA A 68 31.68 63.06 -29.82
C ALA A 68 32.69 63.94 -29.07
N THR A 69 33.97 63.56 -29.13
CA THR A 69 35.08 64.40 -28.69
C THR A 69 35.18 65.60 -29.62
N ALA A 70 34.68 66.76 -29.16
CA ALA A 70 34.93 68.03 -29.82
C ALA A 70 36.44 68.33 -29.75
N VAL A 71 37.09 68.43 -30.92
CA VAL A 71 38.42 69.03 -31.04
C VAL A 71 38.25 70.53 -30.81
N PRO A 72 38.88 71.15 -29.78
CA PRO A 72 38.93 72.59 -29.72
C PRO A 72 39.91 73.08 -30.79
N ASP A 73 39.38 73.78 -31.78
CA ASP A 73 40.13 74.52 -32.78
C ASP A 73 40.78 75.73 -32.10
N GLY A 74 41.94 75.48 -31.47
CA GLY A 74 42.72 76.48 -30.78
C GLY A 74 43.55 77.29 -31.78
N LYS A 75 43.07 78.49 -32.12
CA LYS A 75 43.93 79.56 -32.63
C LYS A 75 45.09 79.75 -31.65
N ILE A 76 46.31 79.53 -32.13
CA ILE A 76 47.52 79.95 -31.43
C ILE A 76 47.66 81.45 -31.66
N ASP A 77 47.12 82.24 -30.73
CA ASP A 77 47.53 83.64 -30.58
C ASP A 77 49.00 83.64 -30.17
N THR A 78 49.86 84.09 -31.10
CA THR A 78 51.26 84.40 -30.84
C THR A 78 51.35 85.76 -30.14
N ASP A 79 50.91 85.81 -28.88
CA ASP A 79 51.30 86.86 -27.95
C ASP A 79 52.27 86.25 -26.93
N ASP A 80 53.42 86.89 -26.77
CA ASP A 80 54.56 86.52 -25.91
C ASP A 80 54.15 86.31 -24.44
N LYS A 81 53.55 85.15 -24.13
CA LYS A 81 53.66 84.56 -22.79
C LYS A 81 55.09 84.04 -22.67
N PRO A 82 55.83 84.38 -21.59
CA PRO A 82 57.17 83.86 -21.41
C PRO A 82 57.10 82.33 -21.46
N VAL A 83 57.97 81.71 -22.26
CA VAL A 83 58.04 80.26 -22.54
C VAL A 83 57.95 79.40 -21.26
N THR A 84 58.31 79.96 -20.11
CA THR A 84 58.18 79.39 -18.77
C THR A 84 56.74 79.17 -18.29
N GLY A 85 55.77 80.00 -18.66
CA GLY A 85 54.37 79.88 -18.23
C GLY A 85 53.64 78.70 -18.89
N VAL A 86 53.80 78.55 -20.20
CA VAL A 86 53.22 77.43 -20.98
C VAL A 86 53.87 76.10 -20.61
N ALA A 87 55.19 76.10 -20.35
CA ALA A 87 55.89 74.92 -19.86
C ALA A 87 55.38 74.46 -18.48
N ASN A 88 55.05 75.38 -17.59
CA ASN A 88 54.51 75.05 -16.26
C ASN A 88 53.09 74.47 -16.33
N GLU A 89 52.22 74.98 -17.20
CA GLU A 89 50.88 74.42 -17.44
C GLU A 89 50.94 73.01 -18.04
N LEU A 90 51.83 72.78 -19.02
CA LEU A 90 52.07 71.44 -19.58
C LEU A 90 52.58 70.45 -18.53
N VAL A 91 53.50 70.88 -17.65
CA VAL A 91 54.00 70.03 -16.55
C VAL A 91 52.89 69.71 -15.55
N ALA A 92 52.00 70.66 -15.24
CA ALA A 92 50.85 70.42 -14.37
C ALA A 92 49.88 69.40 -14.98
N LEU A 93 49.56 69.55 -16.27
CA LEU A 93 48.70 68.62 -17.01
C LEU A 93 49.31 67.21 -17.06
N ILE A 94 50.62 67.11 -17.32
CA ILE A 94 51.33 65.82 -17.36
C ILE A 94 51.30 65.14 -15.98
N ARG A 95 51.45 65.89 -14.89
CA ARG A 95 51.34 65.34 -13.52
C ARG A 95 49.94 64.82 -13.24
N GLU A 96 48.91 65.60 -13.57
CA GLU A 96 47.52 65.19 -13.40
C GLU A 96 47.18 63.93 -14.22
N GLN A 97 47.67 63.86 -15.47
CA GLN A 97 47.52 62.65 -16.29
C GLN A 97 48.28 61.45 -15.70
N LEU A 98 49.47 61.66 -15.11
CA LEU A 98 50.22 60.62 -14.40
C LEU A 98 49.47 60.11 -13.18
N ASP A 99 48.85 61.00 -12.41
CA ASP A 99 48.04 60.66 -11.24
C ASP A 99 46.79 59.86 -11.66
N GLN A 100 46.09 60.30 -12.71
CA GLN A 100 44.95 59.56 -13.29
C GLN A 100 45.36 58.17 -13.79
N VAL A 101 46.51 58.04 -14.44
CA VAL A 101 47.04 56.73 -14.88
C VAL A 101 47.38 55.85 -13.68
N SER A 102 47.89 56.42 -12.59
CA SER A 102 48.17 55.69 -11.35
C SER A 102 46.88 55.15 -10.71
N GLU A 103 45.85 55.99 -10.59
CA GLU A 103 44.53 55.57 -10.09
C GLU A 103 43.89 54.49 -10.96
N LEU A 104 43.94 54.64 -12.28
CA LEU A 104 43.42 53.64 -13.22
C LEU A 104 44.14 52.29 -13.06
N ARG A 105 45.46 52.29 -12.86
CA ARG A 105 46.23 51.06 -12.59
C ARG A 105 45.82 50.42 -11.26
N GLN A 106 45.61 51.22 -10.22
CA GLN A 106 45.16 50.73 -8.93
C GLN A 106 43.75 50.12 -9.02
N ASN A 107 42.83 50.80 -9.70
CA ASN A 107 41.47 50.31 -9.94
C ASN A 107 41.49 49.02 -10.77
N ARG A 108 42.34 48.94 -11.80
CA ARG A 108 42.51 47.71 -12.59
C ARG A 108 42.96 46.54 -11.71
N GLY A 109 43.97 46.75 -10.87
CA GLY A 109 44.44 45.72 -9.94
C GLY A 109 43.36 45.28 -8.94
N ARG A 110 42.50 46.20 -8.48
CA ARG A 110 41.37 45.86 -7.61
C ARG A 110 40.32 45.03 -8.33
N LEU A 111 39.96 45.41 -9.56
CA LEU A 111 38.99 44.67 -10.39
C LEU A 111 39.51 43.28 -10.78
N GLU A 112 40.80 43.14 -11.07
CA GLU A 112 41.44 41.84 -11.30
C GLU A 112 41.31 40.94 -10.06
N ALA A 113 41.59 41.46 -8.87
CA ALA A 113 41.44 40.70 -7.62
C ALA A 113 39.98 40.33 -7.30
N GLU A 114 39.03 41.23 -7.56
CA GLU A 114 37.59 40.95 -7.41
C GLU A 114 37.12 39.87 -8.40
N LEU A 115 37.63 39.90 -9.64
CA LEU A 115 37.33 38.89 -10.65
C LEU A 115 37.87 37.52 -10.22
N ASP A 116 39.11 37.45 -9.74
CA ASP A 116 39.72 36.21 -9.25
C ASP A 116 38.94 35.64 -8.05
N ALA A 117 38.51 36.49 -7.12
CA ALA A 117 37.67 36.08 -5.99
C ALA A 117 36.32 35.52 -6.47
N SER A 118 35.66 36.22 -7.39
CA SER A 118 34.39 35.77 -7.96
C SER A 118 34.54 34.44 -8.72
N GLN A 119 35.63 34.23 -9.45
CA GLN A 119 35.89 32.97 -10.15
C GLN A 119 36.10 31.81 -9.18
N ASN A 120 36.78 32.05 -8.07
CA ASN A 120 36.94 31.06 -7.00
C ASN A 120 35.60 30.70 -6.36
N ASP A 121 34.74 31.68 -6.10
CA ASP A 121 33.40 31.45 -5.54
C ASP A 121 32.51 30.68 -6.52
N VAL A 122 32.55 31.02 -7.82
CA VAL A 122 31.85 30.26 -8.87
C VAL A 122 32.34 28.82 -8.91
N THR A 123 33.66 28.59 -8.83
CA THR A 123 34.22 27.23 -8.83
C THR A 123 33.72 26.41 -7.64
N ARG A 124 33.67 27.01 -6.44
CA ARG A 124 33.11 26.36 -5.24
C ARG A 124 31.62 26.08 -5.37
N ALA A 125 30.85 27.01 -5.94
CA ALA A 125 29.43 26.82 -6.15
C ALA A 125 29.18 25.67 -7.14
N VAL A 126 29.96 25.58 -8.23
CA VAL A 126 29.88 24.49 -9.20
C VAL A 126 30.17 23.14 -8.53
N THR A 127 31.23 23.04 -7.74
CA THR A 127 31.54 21.78 -7.02
C THR A 127 30.44 21.39 -6.04
N TYR A 128 29.86 22.37 -5.33
CA TYR A 128 28.77 22.09 -4.41
C TYR A 128 27.50 21.62 -5.13
N VAL A 129 27.19 22.22 -6.29
CA VAL A 129 26.05 21.79 -7.12
C VAL A 129 26.27 20.37 -7.64
N THR A 130 27.48 20.01 -8.09
CA THR A 130 27.76 18.64 -8.55
C THR A 130 27.61 17.63 -7.42
N ASP A 131 28.09 17.94 -6.21
CA ASP A 131 27.94 17.05 -5.05
C ASP A 131 26.45 16.82 -4.71
N LEU A 132 25.63 17.88 -4.80
CA LEU A 132 24.18 17.80 -4.60
C LEU A 132 23.48 16.99 -5.70
N GLU A 133 23.91 17.12 -6.96
CA GLU A 133 23.39 16.31 -8.06
C GLU A 133 23.68 14.83 -7.84
N GLU A 134 24.89 14.47 -7.42
CA GLU A 134 25.26 13.08 -7.07
C GLU A 134 24.48 12.55 -5.86
N GLU A 135 24.17 13.41 -4.88
CA GLU A 135 23.33 13.02 -3.73
C GLU A 135 21.86 12.83 -4.12
N LEU A 136 21.33 13.65 -5.03
CA LEU A 136 19.98 13.48 -5.58
C LEU A 136 19.86 12.17 -6.35
N ASP A 137 20.83 11.84 -7.19
CA ASP A 137 20.82 10.58 -7.96
C ASP A 137 20.82 9.36 -7.02
N ARG A 138 21.66 9.37 -5.97
CA ARG A 138 21.68 8.33 -4.93
C ARG A 138 20.34 8.18 -4.21
N LEU A 139 19.71 9.31 -3.85
CA LEU A 139 18.41 9.29 -3.16
C LEU A 139 17.27 8.79 -4.06
N ASP A 140 17.32 9.09 -5.37
CA ASP A 140 16.33 8.57 -6.31
C ASP A 140 16.50 7.06 -6.55
N GLU A 141 17.73 6.54 -6.56
CA GLU A 141 18.01 5.10 -6.57
C GLU A 141 17.47 4.41 -5.31
N GLU A 142 17.84 4.88 -4.11
CA GLU A 142 17.35 4.33 -2.84
C GLU A 142 15.82 4.35 -2.77
N ARG A 143 15.20 5.44 -3.24
CA ARG A 143 13.74 5.57 -3.30
C ARG A 143 13.11 4.58 -4.29
N ALA A 144 13.79 4.22 -5.37
CA ALA A 144 13.32 3.18 -6.30
C ALA A 144 13.38 1.79 -5.65
N GLU A 145 14.49 1.45 -5.01
CA GLU A 145 14.68 0.19 -4.28
C GLU A 145 13.64 0.02 -3.17
N LEU A 146 13.41 1.07 -2.36
CA LEU A 146 12.40 1.03 -1.29
C LEU A 146 10.98 0.84 -1.83
N ARG A 147 10.66 1.36 -3.01
CA ARG A 147 9.35 1.15 -3.64
C ARG A 147 9.17 -0.28 -4.13
N GLU A 148 10.22 -0.86 -4.71
CA GLU A 148 10.22 -2.25 -5.13
C GLU A 148 10.05 -3.19 -3.92
N ALA A 149 10.84 -2.99 -2.87
CA ALA A 149 10.72 -3.73 -1.61
C ALA A 149 9.31 -3.62 -0.99
N LEU A 150 8.73 -2.42 -1.00
CA LEU A 150 7.35 -2.21 -0.52
C LEU A 150 6.33 -2.97 -1.37
N GLN A 151 6.52 -3.04 -2.68
CA GLN A 151 5.63 -3.77 -3.58
C GLN A 151 5.74 -5.29 -3.36
N GLU A 152 6.95 -5.81 -3.15
CA GLU A 152 7.16 -7.22 -2.80
C GLU A 152 6.47 -7.59 -1.48
N GLU A 153 6.65 -6.79 -0.43
CA GLU A 153 6.02 -7.04 0.87
C GLU A 153 4.49 -6.99 0.79
N ARG A 154 3.93 -6.08 -0.03
CA ARG A 154 2.50 -6.07 -0.32
C ARG A 154 2.04 -7.36 -1.01
N GLY A 155 2.83 -7.88 -1.95
CA GLY A 155 2.58 -9.17 -2.60
C GLY A 155 2.57 -10.33 -1.59
N ARG A 156 3.63 -10.44 -0.77
CA ARG A 156 3.76 -11.46 0.28
C ARG A 156 2.60 -11.41 1.27
N ARG A 157 2.16 -10.21 1.65
CA ARG A 157 1.02 -10.03 2.54
C ARG A 157 -0.28 -10.56 1.92
N LEU A 158 -0.55 -10.28 0.65
CA LEU A 158 -1.75 -10.79 -0.03
C LEU A 158 -1.75 -12.32 -0.10
N GLU A 159 -0.60 -12.93 -0.41
CA GLU A 159 -0.47 -14.39 -0.40
C GLU A 159 -0.72 -15.00 0.99
N LEU A 160 -0.25 -14.34 2.05
CA LEU A 160 -0.49 -14.76 3.43
C LEU A 160 -1.96 -14.61 3.83
N GLU A 161 -2.61 -13.52 3.42
CA GLU A 161 -4.05 -13.31 3.64
C GLU A 161 -4.88 -14.41 2.95
N GLU A 162 -4.56 -14.75 1.70
CA GLU A 162 -5.25 -15.82 0.97
C GLU A 162 -5.06 -17.19 1.66
N LYS A 163 -3.83 -17.53 2.08
CA LYS A 163 -3.55 -18.76 2.83
C LYS A 163 -4.29 -18.81 4.17
N TYR A 164 -4.40 -17.68 4.86
CA TYR A 164 -5.14 -17.58 6.11
C TYR A 164 -6.64 -17.87 5.90
N ASP A 165 -7.24 -17.28 4.86
CA ASP A 165 -8.65 -17.52 4.54
C ASP A 165 -8.92 -18.96 4.10
N GLN A 166 -7.99 -19.57 3.35
CA GLN A 166 -8.04 -21.00 3.01
C GLN A 166 -8.02 -21.88 4.26
N LEU A 167 -7.03 -21.70 5.14
CA LEU A 167 -6.92 -22.46 6.39
C LEU A 167 -8.12 -22.26 7.31
N ARG A 168 -8.67 -21.04 7.35
CA ARG A 168 -9.89 -20.74 8.11
C ARG A 168 -11.09 -21.51 7.58
N SER A 169 -11.26 -21.58 6.27
CA SER A 169 -12.31 -22.35 5.62
C SER A 169 -12.16 -23.86 5.90
N GLU A 170 -10.95 -24.39 5.77
CA GLU A 170 -10.65 -25.79 6.09
C GLU A 170 -10.97 -26.13 7.55
N LEU A 171 -10.57 -25.26 8.49
CA LEU A 171 -10.86 -25.44 9.90
C LEU A 171 -12.38 -25.48 10.18
N GLN A 172 -13.15 -24.65 9.49
CA GLN A 172 -14.61 -24.64 9.60
C GLN A 172 -15.21 -25.97 9.12
N ILE A 173 -14.72 -26.51 7.99
CA ILE A 173 -15.15 -27.80 7.46
C ILE A 173 -14.83 -28.93 8.46
N VAL A 174 -13.61 -28.97 8.98
CA VAL A 174 -13.18 -30.01 9.94
C VAL A 174 -13.99 -29.94 11.22
N THR A 175 -14.25 -28.73 11.72
CA THR A 175 -15.05 -28.53 12.93
C THR A 175 -16.50 -28.99 12.72
N GLY A 176 -17.10 -28.67 11.57
CA GLY A 176 -18.43 -29.14 11.19
C GLY A 176 -18.50 -30.67 11.06
N ALA A 177 -17.50 -31.29 10.43
CA ALA A 177 -17.40 -32.74 10.31
C ALA A 177 -17.28 -33.42 11.68
N ARG A 178 -16.49 -32.85 12.59
CA ARG A 178 -16.34 -33.35 13.96
C ARG A 178 -17.65 -33.28 14.74
N ALA A 179 -18.39 -32.17 14.63
CA ALA A 179 -19.70 -32.04 15.26
C ALA A 179 -20.69 -33.11 14.75
N LYS A 180 -20.73 -33.33 13.43
CA LYS A 180 -21.56 -34.38 12.80
C LYS A 180 -21.18 -35.78 13.31
N TYR A 181 -19.89 -36.07 13.41
CA TYR A 181 -19.40 -37.34 13.94
C TYR A 181 -19.90 -37.59 15.38
N HIS A 182 -19.80 -36.59 16.26
CA HIS A 182 -20.26 -36.73 17.65
C HIS A 182 -21.78 -36.93 17.75
N LEU A 183 -22.57 -36.26 16.92
CA LEU A 183 -24.03 -36.47 16.87
C LEU A 183 -24.39 -37.88 16.41
N GLU A 184 -23.76 -38.38 15.35
CA GLU A 184 -23.99 -39.73 14.85
C GLU A 184 -23.52 -40.80 15.86
N ARG A 185 -22.41 -40.55 16.54
CA ARG A 185 -21.95 -41.41 17.63
C ARG A 185 -23.00 -41.49 18.75
N GLY A 186 -23.52 -40.35 19.20
CA GLY A 186 -24.57 -40.33 20.24
C GLY A 186 -25.85 -41.06 19.81
N ARG A 187 -26.26 -40.92 18.54
CA ARG A 187 -27.40 -41.68 17.98
C ARG A 187 -27.17 -43.19 18.01
N ARG A 188 -25.94 -43.64 17.69
CA ARG A 188 -25.57 -45.06 17.76
C ARG A 188 -25.60 -45.58 19.19
N GLU A 189 -25.01 -44.84 20.14
CA GLU A 189 -24.99 -45.21 21.56
C GLU A 189 -26.44 -45.35 22.11
N GLN A 190 -27.35 -44.44 21.75
CA GLN A 190 -28.77 -44.55 22.12
C GLN A 190 -29.46 -45.77 21.47
N ALA A 191 -29.17 -46.05 20.20
CA ALA A 191 -29.73 -47.21 19.51
C ALA A 191 -29.21 -48.52 20.11
N GLU A 192 -27.93 -48.57 20.52
CA GLU A 192 -27.32 -49.71 21.21
C GLU A 192 -27.97 -49.95 22.58
N GLN A 193 -28.15 -48.89 23.39
CA GLN A 193 -28.86 -48.96 24.67
C GLN A 193 -30.28 -49.50 24.48
N LYS A 194 -31.03 -48.98 23.51
CA LYS A 194 -32.39 -49.47 23.21
C LYS A 194 -32.39 -50.93 22.75
N CYS A 195 -31.41 -51.36 21.96
CA CYS A 195 -31.27 -52.76 21.58
C CYS A 195 -31.01 -53.66 22.81
N GLU A 196 -30.22 -53.18 23.78
CA GLU A 196 -29.93 -53.91 25.01
C GLU A 196 -31.14 -54.01 25.93
N GLU A 197 -31.92 -52.92 26.08
CA GLU A 197 -33.21 -52.91 26.79
C GLU A 197 -34.18 -53.92 26.18
N LEU A 198 -34.40 -53.86 24.85
CA LEU A 198 -35.29 -54.78 24.14
C LEU A 198 -34.82 -56.25 24.25
N ARG A 199 -33.50 -56.49 24.25
CA ARG A 199 -32.96 -57.83 24.52
C ARG A 199 -33.30 -58.27 25.94
N GLY A 200 -33.16 -57.38 26.93
CA GLY A 200 -33.56 -57.63 28.31
C GLY A 200 -35.03 -58.03 28.42
N GLU A 201 -35.92 -57.24 27.82
CA GLU A 201 -37.37 -57.52 27.74
C GLU A 201 -37.66 -58.86 27.07
N LEU A 202 -37.02 -59.16 25.94
CA LEU A 202 -37.16 -60.45 25.26
C LEU A 202 -36.73 -61.62 26.14
N THR A 203 -35.62 -61.51 26.87
CA THR A 203 -35.21 -62.58 27.81
C THR A 203 -36.18 -62.73 28.97
N HIS A 204 -36.78 -61.63 29.43
CA HIS A 204 -37.79 -61.66 30.48
C HIS A 204 -39.05 -62.39 30.01
N LEU A 205 -39.61 -61.96 28.87
CA LEU A 205 -40.77 -62.59 28.23
C LEU A 205 -40.51 -64.07 27.91
N HIS A 206 -39.31 -64.42 27.45
CA HIS A 206 -38.94 -65.81 27.21
C HIS A 206 -39.03 -66.67 28.47
N ARG A 207 -38.48 -66.18 29.60
CA ARG A 207 -38.60 -66.89 30.90
C ARG A 207 -40.04 -66.97 31.39
N GLU A 208 -40.86 -65.95 31.14
CA GLU A 208 -42.29 -65.99 31.47
C GLU A 208 -43.04 -67.03 30.65
N LEU A 209 -42.76 -67.12 29.35
CA LEU A 209 -43.31 -68.15 28.47
C LEU A 209 -42.88 -69.56 28.91
N GLU A 210 -41.62 -69.78 29.27
CA GLU A 210 -41.15 -71.06 29.83
C GLU A 210 -41.91 -71.43 31.11
N LYS A 211 -42.09 -70.48 32.03
CA LYS A 211 -42.87 -70.70 33.26
C LYS A 211 -44.33 -71.06 32.95
N LEU A 212 -44.96 -70.38 31.99
CA LEU A 212 -46.32 -70.68 31.57
C LEU A 212 -46.42 -72.03 30.88
N SER A 213 -45.43 -72.40 30.06
CA SER A 213 -45.33 -73.72 29.43
C SER A 213 -45.26 -74.82 30.48
N HIS A 214 -44.36 -74.70 31.47
CA HIS A 214 -44.25 -75.67 32.56
C HIS A 214 -45.54 -75.78 33.37
N LYS A 215 -46.22 -74.66 33.67
CA LYS A 215 -47.52 -74.68 34.34
C LYS A 215 -48.59 -75.41 33.53
N LEU A 216 -48.61 -75.22 32.21
CA LEU A 216 -49.53 -75.88 31.31
C LEU A 216 -49.27 -77.39 31.30
N ASP A 217 -48.01 -77.81 31.20
CA ASP A 217 -47.61 -79.22 31.25
C ASP A 217 -48.03 -79.87 32.58
N ASP A 218 -47.78 -79.21 33.71
CA ASP A 218 -48.22 -79.66 35.03
C ASP A 218 -49.74 -79.80 35.12
N GLU A 219 -50.49 -78.86 34.56
CA GLU A 219 -51.95 -78.90 34.55
C GLU A 219 -52.48 -80.04 33.67
N GLN A 220 -51.90 -80.23 32.49
CA GLN A 220 -52.23 -81.35 31.59
C GLN A 220 -51.95 -82.69 32.27
N GLN A 221 -50.81 -82.83 32.96
CA GLN A 221 -50.49 -84.04 33.74
C GLN A 221 -51.47 -84.26 34.89
N ARG A 222 -51.88 -83.21 35.61
CA ARG A 222 -52.91 -83.31 36.67
C ARG A 222 -54.25 -83.77 36.09
N ARG A 223 -54.70 -83.19 34.97
CA ARG A 223 -55.94 -83.58 34.29
C ARG A 223 -55.90 -85.05 33.85
N LEU A 224 -54.79 -85.50 33.26
CA LEU A 224 -54.60 -86.90 32.88
C LEU A 224 -54.63 -87.85 34.08
N LYS A 225 -53.95 -87.51 35.18
CA LYS A 225 -53.98 -88.31 36.42
C LYS A 225 -55.40 -88.41 36.99
N LEU A 226 -56.14 -87.31 37.01
CA LEU A 226 -57.54 -87.32 37.46
C LEU A 226 -58.42 -88.18 36.56
N ALA A 227 -58.28 -88.06 35.24
CA ALA A 227 -59.03 -88.87 34.28
C ALA A 227 -58.72 -90.38 34.39
N LEU A 228 -57.44 -90.74 34.57
CA LEU A 228 -57.03 -92.13 34.84
C LEU A 228 -57.54 -92.63 36.19
N GLY A 229 -57.54 -91.78 37.21
CA GLY A 229 -58.10 -92.09 38.52
C GLY A 229 -59.61 -92.34 38.48
N SER A 230 -60.37 -91.51 37.74
CA SER A 230 -61.81 -91.72 37.54
C SER A 230 -62.09 -92.99 36.75
N LEU A 231 -61.35 -93.27 35.68
CA LEU A 231 -61.45 -94.53 34.93
C LEU A 231 -61.14 -95.75 35.82
N SER A 232 -60.13 -95.66 36.67
CA SER A 232 -59.78 -96.75 37.61
C SER A 232 -60.87 -96.99 38.66
N LEU A 233 -61.54 -95.93 39.12
CA LEU A 233 -62.70 -96.02 40.03
C LEU A 233 -63.94 -96.60 39.34
N GLU A 234 -64.20 -96.23 38.07
CA GLU A 234 -65.25 -96.84 37.25
C GLU A 234 -64.99 -98.33 37.02
N ILE A 235 -63.75 -98.73 36.70
CA ILE A 235 -63.38 -100.14 36.55
C ILE A 235 -63.55 -100.91 37.86
N ARG A 236 -63.18 -100.34 39.02
CA ARG A 236 -63.42 -101.01 40.32
C ARG A 236 -64.89 -101.13 40.65
N LYS A 237 -65.71 -100.10 40.44
CA LYS A 237 -67.17 -100.19 40.61
C LYS A 237 -67.80 -101.21 39.69
N GLY A 238 -67.35 -101.31 38.44
CA GLY A 238 -67.79 -102.36 37.51
C GLY A 238 -67.29 -103.77 37.87
N SER A 239 -66.23 -103.90 38.66
CA SER A 239 -65.72 -105.19 39.16
C SER A 239 -66.39 -105.63 40.45
N ASP A 240 -66.82 -104.71 41.31
CA ASP A 240 -67.55 -105.00 42.55
C ASP A 240 -69.03 -105.38 42.26
N ASP A 241 -69.60 -104.92 41.14
CA ASP A 241 -70.95 -105.32 40.66
C ASP A 241 -70.97 -106.67 39.92
N ASN A 242 -69.82 -107.28 39.63
CA ASN A 242 -69.72 -108.56 38.90
C ASN A 242 -69.42 -109.77 39.82
N GLY A 243 -69.57 -109.58 41.14
CA GLY A 243 -69.25 -110.56 42.19
C GLY A 243 -70.43 -111.13 42.97
N SER A 244 -71.67 -110.91 42.55
CA SER A 244 -72.85 -111.58 43.10
C SER A 244 -73.81 -111.97 41.98
N ASP A 245 -73.67 -113.20 41.49
CA ASP A 245 -74.78 -114.13 41.18
C ASP A 245 -74.16 -115.44 40.66
N ASP A 246 -73.59 -116.18 41.61
CA ASP A 246 -73.43 -117.63 41.53
C ASP A 246 -74.31 -118.21 42.64
N GLU A 247 -75.52 -118.66 42.28
CA GLU A 247 -76.29 -119.75 42.89
C GLU A 247 -77.71 -119.81 42.25
N GLY A 248 -77.98 -120.87 41.47
CA GLY A 248 -79.32 -121.22 41.00
C GLY A 248 -79.38 -121.88 39.62
#